data_AF-A0A965USI3-F1
#
_entry.id   AF-A0A965USI3-F1
#
_cell.length_a   1.000
_cell.length_b   1.000
_cell.length_c   1.000
_cell.angle_alpha   90.00
_cell.angle_beta   90.00
_cell.angle_gamma   90.00
#
_symmetry.space_group_name_H-M   'P 1'
#
loop_
_entity.id
_entity.type
_entity.pdbx_description
1 polymer ?
#
loop_
_entity_poly.entity_id
_entity_poly.type
_entity_poly.pdbx_seq_one_letter_code
_entity_poly.pdbx_strand_id
1 'polypeptide(L)'
;MSDFDTFWAAYPRKIAKAEARKAWAQTEQIRPPIEKLLAAISSASKSEQWTKQGGSFIPHASTWLRGERWEDEHEVKLPDIVNDKPWHQTWTGIQQKGQELGIKEDSFATPVEFKAAVMRAAMRAA
;
A
#
# COMPACT_ATOMS: atom_id res chain seq x y z
N MET A 1 31.27 6.77 -3.36
CA MET A 1 29.93 7.41 -3.24
C MET A 1 29.45 7.10 -1.84
N SER A 2 29.01 8.08 -1.04
CA SER A 2 28.61 7.81 0.36
C SER A 2 27.18 7.25 0.42
N ASP A 3 26.86 6.43 1.41
CA ASP A 3 25.50 5.92 1.63
C ASP A 3 24.47 7.06 1.76
N PHE A 4 24.88 8.17 2.39
CA PHE A 4 24.06 9.37 2.48
C PHE A 4 23.75 9.97 1.11
N ASP A 5 24.72 10.01 0.19
CA ASP A 5 24.49 10.54 -1.17
C ASP A 5 23.54 9.63 -1.96
N THR A 6 23.64 8.31 -1.78
CA THR A 6 22.70 7.34 -2.38
C THR A 6 21.28 7.53 -1.85
N PHE A 7 21.13 7.64 -0.52
CA PHE A 7 19.86 7.97 0.13
C PHE A 7 19.30 9.30 -0.38
N TRP A 8 20.14 10.34 -0.43
CA TRP A 8 19.75 11.68 -0.86
C TRP A 8 19.33 11.72 -2.33
N ALA A 9 19.96 10.91 -3.19
CA ALA A 9 19.60 10.81 -4.60
C ALA A 9 18.20 10.20 -4.78
N ALA A 10 17.86 9.19 -3.98
CA ALA A 10 16.58 8.47 -4.01
C ALA A 10 15.42 9.27 -3.40
N TYR A 11 15.68 10.17 -2.45
CA TYR A 11 14.62 10.94 -1.80
C TYR A 11 14.01 11.98 -2.75
N PRO A 12 12.68 11.97 -2.99
CA PRO A 12 12.05 12.86 -3.97
C PRO A 12 12.09 14.35 -3.56
N ARG A 13 12.00 14.64 -2.26
CA ARG A 13 12.02 16.01 -1.72
C ARG A 13 13.41 16.41 -1.22
N LYS A 14 14.21 17.04 -2.07
CA LYS A 14 15.62 17.41 -1.81
C LYS A 14 15.78 18.76 -1.10
N ILE A 15 15.16 18.94 0.07
CA ILE A 15 15.19 20.19 0.85
C ILE A 15 15.96 20.01 2.17
N ALA A 16 16.67 21.04 2.61
CA ALA A 16 17.39 21.09 3.90
C ALA A 16 18.45 19.97 4.05
N LYS A 17 19.33 19.81 3.05
CA LYS A 17 20.39 18.78 3.03
C LYS A 17 21.28 18.77 4.28
N ALA A 18 21.56 19.94 4.86
CA ALA A 18 22.36 20.05 6.10
C ALA A 18 21.66 19.39 7.30
N GLU A 19 20.36 19.60 7.45
CA GLU A 19 19.56 18.96 8.51
C GLU A 19 19.40 17.46 8.27
N ALA A 20 19.27 17.06 7.00
CA ALA A 20 19.26 15.64 6.64
C ALA A 20 20.58 14.95 7.02
N ARG A 21 21.73 15.59 6.81
CA ARG A 21 23.05 15.06 7.25
C ARG A 21 23.15 14.93 8.76
N LYS A 22 22.68 15.92 9.51
CA LYS A 22 22.66 15.86 10.97
C LYS A 22 21.79 14.69 11.45
N ALA A 23 20.58 14.58 10.91
CA ALA A 23 19.68 13.46 11.22
C ALA A 23 20.29 12.11 10.85
N TRP A 24 20.99 12.01 9.71
CA TRP A 24 21.68 10.80 9.27
C TRP A 24 22.75 10.33 10.27
N ALA A 25 23.54 11.25 10.81
CA ALA A 25 24.51 10.95 11.85
C ALA A 25 23.84 10.56 13.17
N GLN A 26 22.73 11.22 13.53
CA GLN A 26 21.98 10.92 14.76
C GLN A 26 21.34 9.53 14.73
N THR A 27 20.96 9.03 13.55
CA THR A 27 20.29 7.73 13.42
C THR A 27 21.25 6.60 13.10
N GLU A 28 22.56 6.81 13.06
CA GLU A 28 23.55 5.79 12.68
C GLU A 28 23.44 4.48 13.48
N GLN A 29 23.09 4.55 14.77
CA GLN A 29 23.01 3.37 15.65
C GLN A 29 21.71 2.57 15.50
N ILE A 30 20.63 3.20 15.04
CA ILE A 30 19.27 2.62 14.98
C ILE A 30 18.84 2.33 13.54
N ARG A 31 19.43 3.06 12.59
CA ARG A 31 19.03 3.05 11.20
C ARG A 31 19.46 1.73 10.54
N PRO A 32 18.59 1.08 9.78
CA PRO A 32 18.92 -0.16 9.09
C PRO A 32 19.91 0.07 7.92
N PRO A 33 20.40 -1.01 7.29
CA PRO A 33 21.23 -0.92 6.10
C PRO A 33 20.60 -0.04 5.01
N ILE A 34 21.44 0.62 4.21
CA ILE A 34 21.02 1.52 3.13
C ILE A 34 19.98 0.90 2.20
N GLU A 35 20.08 -0.39 1.91
CA GLU A 35 19.15 -1.13 1.05
C GLU A 35 17.72 -1.13 1.60
N LYS A 36 17.54 -1.34 2.92
CA LYS A 36 16.22 -1.31 3.57
C LYS A 36 15.63 0.09 3.53
N LEU A 37 16.45 1.14 3.70
CA LEU A 37 15.99 2.53 3.56
C LEU A 37 15.53 2.84 2.15
N LEU A 38 16.29 2.43 1.13
CA LEU A 38 15.93 2.65 -0.26
C LEU A 38 14.63 1.94 -0.62
N ALA A 39 14.44 0.71 -0.13
CA ALA A 39 13.19 -0.02 -0.28
C ALA A 39 12.02 0.72 0.38
N ALA A 40 12.20 1.20 1.62
CA ALA A 40 11.18 1.97 2.33
C ALA A 40 10.81 3.27 1.60
N ILE A 41 11.79 4.02 1.09
CA ILE A 41 11.56 5.23 0.29
C ILE A 41 10.80 4.91 -1.00
N SER A 42 11.18 3.83 -1.69
CA SER A 42 10.51 3.39 -2.90
C SER A 42 9.04 3.03 -2.63
N SER A 43 8.76 2.30 -1.55
CA SER A 43 7.39 1.96 -1.14
C SER A 43 6.61 3.21 -0.72
N ALA A 44 7.19 4.07 0.11
CA ALA A 44 6.58 5.32 0.55
C ALA A 44 6.29 6.26 -0.63
N SER A 45 7.19 6.34 -1.62
CA SER A 45 7.01 7.15 -2.83
C SER A 45 5.89 6.65 -3.74
N LYS A 46 5.49 5.38 -3.62
CA LYS A 46 4.32 4.81 -4.32
C LYS A 46 3.03 4.92 -3.51
N SER A 47 3.11 5.29 -2.23
CA SER A 47 1.92 5.42 -1.39
C SER A 47 1.03 6.57 -1.87
N GLU A 48 -0.29 6.43 -1.66
CA GLU A 48 -1.24 7.52 -1.94
C GLU A 48 -0.84 8.78 -1.15
N GLN A 49 -0.31 8.63 0.06
CA GLN A 49 0.05 9.77 0.90
C GLN A 49 1.15 10.67 0.29
N TRP A 50 2.14 10.09 -0.39
CA TRP A 50 3.19 10.86 -1.06
C TRP A 50 2.79 11.30 -2.46
N THR A 51 1.90 10.59 -3.13
CA THR A 51 1.45 10.94 -4.49
C THR A 51 0.29 11.93 -4.51
N LYS A 52 -0.51 11.97 -3.44
CA LYS A 52 -1.67 12.87 -3.28
C LYS A 52 -1.21 14.33 -3.21
N GLN A 53 -1.94 15.19 -3.93
CA GLN A 53 -1.58 16.60 -4.12
C GLN A 53 -0.14 16.82 -4.62
N GLY A 54 0.35 15.95 -5.50
CA GLY A 54 1.62 16.14 -6.20
C GLY A 54 2.85 16.17 -5.31
N GLY A 55 2.88 15.40 -4.22
CA GLY A 55 4.04 15.38 -3.32
C GLY A 55 4.00 16.41 -2.20
N SER A 56 2.88 17.11 -2.01
CA SER A 56 2.74 18.13 -0.96
C SER A 56 2.94 17.59 0.46
N PHE A 57 2.74 16.28 0.67
CA PHE A 57 2.87 15.63 1.98
C PHE A 57 4.14 14.80 2.15
N ILE A 58 5.15 14.95 1.27
CA ILE A 58 6.44 14.26 1.45
C ILE A 58 7.17 14.92 2.63
N PRO A 59 7.49 14.20 3.72
CA PRO A 59 8.21 14.78 4.87
C PRO A 59 9.62 15.22 4.47
N HIS A 60 10.26 16.05 5.29
CA HIS A 60 11.69 16.32 5.12
C HIS A 60 12.49 15.06 5.46
N ALA A 61 13.57 14.79 4.71
CA ALA A 61 14.44 13.64 4.97
C ALA A 61 14.93 13.58 6.42
N SER A 62 15.21 14.73 7.05
CA SER A 62 15.58 14.82 8.47
C SER A 62 14.48 14.35 9.41
N THR A 63 13.22 14.72 9.15
CA THR A 63 12.06 14.31 9.95
C THR A 63 11.74 12.84 9.74
N TRP A 64 11.84 12.37 8.50
CA TRP A 64 11.62 10.98 8.15
C TRP A 64 12.67 10.07 8.82
N LEU A 65 13.95 10.48 8.84
CA LEU A 65 15.00 9.75 9.53
C LEU A 65 14.80 9.75 11.05
N ARG A 66 14.57 10.91 11.68
CA ARG A 66 14.41 11.00 13.14
C ARG A 66 13.17 10.30 13.68
N GLY A 67 12.12 10.20 12.86
CA GLY A 67 10.89 9.50 13.21
C GLY A 67 10.91 8.01 12.86
N GLU A 68 12.08 7.45 12.51
CA GLU A 68 12.25 6.03 12.20
C GLU A 68 11.25 5.50 11.15
N ARG A 69 10.84 6.38 10.23
CA ARG A 69 9.74 6.14 9.29
C ARG A 69 10.10 5.15 8.17
N TRP A 70 11.27 4.54 8.23
CA TRP A 70 11.58 3.34 7.46
C TRP A 70 10.84 2.10 8.01
N GLU A 71 10.27 2.18 9.21
CA GLU A 71 9.38 1.16 9.78
C GLU A 71 7.90 1.51 9.69
N ASP A 72 7.54 2.73 9.23
CA ASP A 72 6.15 3.09 8.99
C ASP A 72 5.55 2.12 7.96
N GLU A 73 4.53 1.36 8.37
CA GLU A 73 3.65 0.64 7.45
C GLU A 73 2.84 1.67 6.67
N HIS A 74 3.43 2.19 5.60
CA HIS A 74 2.66 2.81 4.55
C HIS A 74 1.79 1.71 3.96
N GLU A 75 0.48 1.72 4.24
CA GLU A 75 -0.52 0.90 3.55
C GLU A 75 -0.36 1.13 2.05
N VAL A 76 0.51 0.33 1.42
CA VAL A 76 0.43 0.07 0.01
C VAL A 76 -0.84 -0.74 -0.08
N LYS A 77 -1.94 -0.08 -0.45
CA LYS A 77 -3.12 -0.79 -0.96
C LYS A 77 -2.67 -1.47 -2.24
N LEU A 78 -2.04 -2.63 -2.10
CA LEU A 78 -1.91 -3.60 -3.15
C LEU A 78 -3.35 -3.98 -3.50
N PRO A 79 -3.82 -3.71 -4.72
CA PRO A 79 -4.98 -4.45 -5.19
C PRO A 79 -4.58 -5.93 -5.23
N ASP A 80 -5.47 -6.80 -4.79
CA ASP A 80 -5.33 -8.26 -4.84
C ASP A 80 -4.53 -8.93 -3.71
N ILE A 81 -4.96 -8.70 -2.46
CA ILE A 81 -4.88 -9.79 -1.47
C ILE A 81 -5.96 -10.81 -1.86
N VAL A 82 -5.51 -11.92 -2.44
CA VAL A 82 -6.27 -13.16 -2.61
C VAL A 82 -6.96 -13.46 -1.27
N ASN A 83 -8.28 -13.33 -1.24
CA ASN A 83 -9.09 -13.62 -0.07
C ASN A 83 -9.08 -15.15 0.13
N ASP A 84 -8.29 -15.67 1.07
CA ASP A 84 -8.39 -17.06 1.57
C ASP A 84 -9.76 -17.38 2.22
N LYS A 85 -10.69 -16.41 2.24
CA LYS A 85 -12.04 -16.59 2.75
C LYS A 85 -12.91 -17.28 1.70
N PRO A 86 -13.75 -18.25 2.10
CA PRO A 86 -14.77 -18.83 1.23
C PRO A 86 -15.55 -17.74 0.51
N TRP A 87 -15.78 -17.93 -0.79
CA TRP A 87 -16.34 -16.93 -1.70
C TRP A 87 -17.65 -16.28 -1.21
N HIS A 88 -18.44 -16.96 -0.36
CA HIS A 88 -19.71 -16.44 0.18
C HIS A 88 -19.56 -15.47 1.38
N GLN A 89 -18.35 -15.29 1.92
CA GLN A 89 -18.07 -14.41 3.06
C GLN A 89 -17.68 -12.98 2.67
N THR A 90 -17.27 -12.76 1.44
CA THR A 90 -16.79 -11.45 0.96
C THR A 90 -17.65 -10.99 -0.20
N TRP A 91 -17.90 -9.68 -0.27
CA TRP A 91 -18.70 -9.11 -1.35
C TRP A 91 -18.05 -9.35 -2.73
N THR A 92 -16.73 -9.18 -2.80
CA THR A 92 -15.92 -9.46 -4.00
C THR A 92 -15.97 -10.94 -4.41
N GLY A 93 -15.96 -11.86 -3.44
CA GLY A 93 -16.08 -13.31 -3.72
C GLY A 93 -17.46 -13.68 -4.27
N ILE A 94 -18.53 -13.09 -3.73
CA ILE A 94 -19.90 -13.28 -4.24
C ILE A 94 -20.01 -12.75 -5.68
N GLN A 95 -19.41 -11.59 -5.95
CA GLN A 95 -19.40 -10.97 -7.28
C GLN A 95 -18.66 -11.83 -8.31
N GLN A 96 -17.46 -12.29 -7.96
CA GLN A 96 -16.66 -13.18 -8.80
C GLN A 96 -17.36 -14.52 -9.07
N LYS A 97 -18.01 -15.11 -8.04
CA LYS A 97 -18.78 -16.35 -8.20
C LYS A 97 -20.04 -16.13 -9.04
N GLY A 98 -20.70 -14.99 -8.90
CA GLY A 98 -21.82 -14.60 -9.76
C GLY A 98 -21.40 -14.52 -11.22
N GLN A 99 -20.25 -13.88 -11.50
CA GLN A 99 -19.69 -13.79 -12.84
C GLN A 99 -19.36 -15.18 -13.42
N GLU A 100 -18.77 -16.08 -12.63
CA GLU A 100 -18.50 -17.48 -13.01
C GLU A 100 -19.79 -18.24 -13.38
N LEU A 101 -20.89 -17.96 -12.66
CA LEU A 101 -22.19 -18.59 -12.87
C LEU A 101 -23.08 -17.84 -13.88
N GLY A 102 -22.58 -16.78 -14.52
CA GLY A 102 -23.33 -15.97 -15.49
C GLY A 102 -24.44 -15.08 -14.87
N ILE A 103 -24.40 -14.86 -13.56
CA ILE A 103 -25.34 -14.04 -12.79
C ILE A 103 -24.76 -12.63 -12.67
N LYS A 104 -25.40 -11.65 -13.29
CA LYS A 104 -25.01 -10.23 -13.22
C LYS A 104 -25.68 -9.54 -12.04
N GLU A 105 -24.95 -8.70 -11.32
CA GLU A 105 -25.47 -7.90 -10.22
C GLU A 105 -26.56 -6.92 -10.68
N ASP A 106 -26.40 -6.34 -11.87
CA ASP A 106 -27.36 -5.40 -12.47
C ASP A 106 -28.76 -5.99 -12.70
N SER A 107 -28.88 -7.32 -12.68
CA SER A 107 -30.16 -8.02 -12.81
C SER A 107 -30.97 -8.04 -11.50
N PHE A 108 -30.43 -7.53 -10.39
CA PHE A 108 -31.06 -7.55 -9.07
C PHE A 108 -31.22 -6.15 -8.50
N ALA A 109 -32.32 -5.91 -7.78
CA ALA A 109 -32.61 -4.60 -7.18
C ALA A 109 -31.82 -4.37 -5.88
N THR A 110 -31.41 -5.46 -5.22
CA THR A 110 -30.64 -5.38 -3.97
C THR A 110 -29.44 -6.32 -3.95
N PRO A 111 -28.34 -5.94 -3.27
CA PRO A 111 -27.20 -6.81 -3.02
C PRO A 111 -27.55 -8.16 -2.36
N VAL A 112 -28.62 -8.19 -1.56
CA VAL A 112 -29.08 -9.39 -0.86
C VAL A 112 -29.70 -10.40 -1.83
N GLU A 113 -30.50 -9.93 -2.78
CA GLU A 113 -31.10 -10.77 -3.82
C GLU A 113 -30.03 -11.38 -4.74
N PHE A 114 -29.04 -10.58 -5.14
CA PHE A 114 -27.90 -11.04 -5.90
C PHE A 114 -27.14 -12.14 -5.16
N LYS A 115 -26.75 -11.90 -3.90
CA LYS A 115 -26.08 -12.90 -3.06
C LYS A 115 -26.90 -14.19 -2.95
N ALA A 116 -28.21 -14.10 -2.72
CA ALA A 116 -29.09 -15.25 -2.62
C ALA A 116 -29.22 -16.03 -3.96
N ALA A 117 -29.19 -15.35 -5.10
CA ALA A 117 -29.17 -15.98 -6.41
C ALA A 117 -27.85 -16.73 -6.66
N VAL A 118 -26.71 -16.10 -6.36
CA VAL A 118 -25.38 -16.71 -6.47
C VAL A 118 -25.25 -17.94 -5.57
N MET A 119 -25.71 -17.88 -4.31
CA MET A 119 -25.67 -19.04 -3.42
C MET A 119 -26.53 -20.21 -3.92
N ARG A 120 -27.72 -19.94 -4.43
CA ARG A 120 -28.60 -20.98 -5.00
C ARG A 120 -27.99 -21.62 -6.24
N ALA A 121 -27.35 -20.83 -7.11
CA ALA A 121 -26.70 -21.34 -8.30
C ALA A 121 -25.43 -22.15 -7.96
N ALA A 122 -24.62 -21.70 -7.00
CA ALA A 122 -23.45 -22.43 -6.55
C ALA A 122 -23.82 -23.79 -5.92
N MET A 123 -24.92 -23.87 -5.17
CA MET A 123 -25.42 -25.13 -4.58
C MET A 123 -25.98 -26.11 -5.63
N ARG A 124 -26.44 -25.62 -6.79
CA ARG A 124 -26.91 -26.47 -7.91
C ARG A 124 -25.77 -27.03 -8.76
N ALA A 125 -24.59 -26.42 -8.68
CA ALA A 125 -23.40 -26.79 -9.45
C ALA A 125 -22.45 -27.74 -8.70
N ALA A 126 -22.76 -28.08 -7.44
CA ALA A 126 -22.06 -29.05 -6.60
C ALA A 126 -22.79 -30.39 -6.61
#